data_AF-F9XCV8-F1
#
_entry.id   AF-F9XCV8-F1
#
_cell.length_a   1.000
_cell.length_b   1.000
_cell.length_c   1.000
_cell.angle_alpha   90.00
_cell.angle_beta   90.00
_cell.angle_gamma   90.00
#
_symmetry.space_group_name_H-M   'P 1'
#
loop_
_entity.id
_entity.type
_entity.pdbx_description
1 polymer ?
#
loop_
_entity_poly.entity_id
_entity_poly.type
_entity_poly.pdbx_seq_one_letter_code
_entity_poly.pdbx_strand_id
1 'polypeptide(L)'
;ESGNYFTGLDVFHSLHCLNRLRQALHPEYYRHGIFDSPDDPSRADHINHCINHLRQSIQCHSDLTPMAWVQSGRKIILKAGTEHTCRDFAKVHDWASRRATKFDNIESISNGSLVVVD
;
A
#
# COMPACT_ATOMS: atom_id res chain seq x y z
N GLU A 1 5.97 -3.17 -37.64
CA GLU A 1 5.91 -2.93 -36.18
C GLU A 1 7.34 -2.84 -35.65
N SER A 2 7.64 -1.92 -34.72
CA SER A 2 9.01 -1.62 -34.27
C SER A 2 9.61 -2.68 -33.34
N GLY A 3 8.91 -3.78 -33.04
CA GLY A 3 9.38 -4.87 -32.17
C GLY A 3 9.61 -4.48 -30.70
N ASN A 4 9.39 -3.22 -30.35
CA ASN A 4 9.70 -2.65 -29.05
C ASN A 4 8.43 -2.51 -28.21
N TYR A 5 8.44 -3.10 -27.01
CA TYR A 5 7.36 -2.99 -26.03
C TYR A 5 7.76 -1.97 -24.96
N PHE A 6 6.87 -1.01 -24.66
CA PHE A 6 7.04 -0.17 -23.48
C PHE A 6 6.51 -0.95 -22.27
N THR A 7 7.41 -1.31 -21.36
CA THR A 7 7.12 -2.13 -20.18
C THR A 7 7.73 -1.49 -18.93
N GLY A 8 7.13 -1.74 -17.77
CA GLY A 8 7.68 -1.36 -16.47
C GLY A 8 7.34 -2.40 -15.41
N LEU A 9 8.13 -2.47 -14.34
CA LEU A 9 7.86 -3.38 -13.22
C LEU A 9 6.76 -2.82 -12.32
N ASP A 10 5.87 -3.68 -11.83
CA ASP A 10 4.78 -3.28 -10.94
C ASP A 10 5.27 -2.59 -9.66
N VAL A 11 6.40 -3.01 -9.08
CA VAL A 11 6.98 -2.37 -7.88
C VAL A 11 7.08 -0.83 -8.02
N PHE A 12 7.42 -0.31 -9.20
CA PHE A 12 7.51 1.14 -9.42
C PHE A 12 6.14 1.79 -9.58
N HIS A 13 5.16 1.09 -10.14
CA HIS A 13 3.78 1.57 -10.19
C HIS A 13 3.14 1.59 -8.80
N SER A 14 3.34 0.54 -8.01
CA SER A 14 2.94 0.45 -6.61
C SER A 14 3.54 1.60 -5.78
N LEU A 15 4.84 1.90 -5.95
CA LEU A 15 5.47 3.06 -5.31
C LEU A 15 4.90 4.41 -5.81
N HIS A 16 4.62 4.53 -7.11
CA HIS A 16 3.98 5.72 -7.68
C HIS A 16 2.61 5.97 -7.02
N CYS A 17 1.77 4.95 -6.95
CA CYS A 17 0.44 5.01 -6.33
C CYS A 17 0.52 5.34 -4.84
N LEU A 18 1.43 4.72 -4.09
CA LEU A 18 1.65 5.03 -2.68
C LEU A 18 2.06 6.50 -2.48
N ASN A 19 2.92 7.04 -3.36
CA ASN A 19 3.29 8.45 -3.28
C ASN A 19 2.13 9.39 -3.64
N ARG A 20 1.23 9.00 -4.56
CA ARG A 20 -0.01 9.76 -4.83
C ARG A 20 -0.93 9.78 -3.61
N LEU A 21 -1.10 8.65 -2.92
CA LEU A 21 -1.86 8.60 -1.68
C LEU A 21 -1.23 9.47 -0.59
N ARG A 22 0.09 9.39 -0.40
CA ARG A 22 0.82 10.28 0.54
C ARG A 22 0.56 11.76 0.22
N GLN A 23 0.63 12.17 -1.04
CA GLN A 23 0.35 13.56 -1.44
C GLN A 23 -1.11 13.96 -1.12
N ALA A 24 -2.07 13.09 -1.36
CA ALA A 24 -3.49 13.34 -1.07
C ALA A 24 -3.80 13.42 0.44
N LEU A 25 -3.03 12.73 1.28
CA LEU A 25 -3.21 12.72 2.73
C LEU A 25 -2.62 13.94 3.46
N HIS A 26 -1.88 14.81 2.76
CA HIS A 26 -1.35 16.06 3.30
C HIS A 26 -1.90 17.29 2.56
N PRO A 27 -3.22 17.52 2.61
CA PRO A 27 -3.84 18.64 1.89
C PRO A 27 -3.37 20.02 2.38
N GLU A 28 -2.87 20.13 3.62
CA GLU A 28 -2.27 21.36 4.17
C GLU A 28 -0.90 21.69 3.53
N TYR A 29 -0.14 20.68 3.08
CA TYR A 29 1.09 20.84 2.30
C TYR A 29 0.79 20.88 0.78
N TYR A 30 -0.28 20.21 0.33
CA TYR A 30 -0.75 20.11 -1.06
C TYR A 30 -2.25 20.47 -1.16
N ARG A 31 -2.55 21.77 -1.06
CA ARG A 31 -3.89 22.41 -1.01
C ARG A 31 -5.16 21.53 -1.26
N HIS A 32 -6.00 21.48 -0.21
CA HIS A 32 -7.48 21.29 -0.14
C HIS A 32 -8.06 19.92 0.30
N GLY A 33 -8.25 19.80 1.63
CA GLY A 33 -9.41 19.30 2.40
C GLY A 33 -10.03 17.92 2.14
N ILE A 34 -9.76 16.93 3.02
CA ILE A 34 -10.53 15.65 3.09
C ILE A 34 -10.91 15.22 4.53
N PHE A 35 -10.45 15.88 5.62
CA PHE A 35 -10.56 15.27 6.94
C PHE A 35 -11.07 16.16 8.09
N ASP A 36 -12.13 15.68 8.75
CA ASP A 36 -12.95 16.37 9.77
C ASP A 36 -12.35 16.46 11.19
N SER A 37 -11.03 16.27 11.36
CA SER A 37 -10.31 16.56 12.62
C SER A 37 -8.82 16.72 12.33
N PRO A 38 -8.39 17.93 11.90
CA PRO A 38 -7.01 18.21 11.51
C PRO A 38 -6.03 18.32 12.70
N ASP A 39 -6.53 18.45 13.93
CA ASP A 39 -5.73 18.86 15.10
C ASP A 39 -5.29 17.71 16.02
N ASP A 40 -5.43 16.44 15.63
CA ASP A 40 -4.83 15.32 16.39
C ASP A 40 -3.33 15.21 16.04
N PRO A 41 -2.40 15.55 16.94
CA PRO A 41 -0.96 15.50 16.66
C PRO A 41 -0.46 14.08 16.39
N SER A 42 -1.16 13.03 16.85
CA SER A 42 -0.79 11.63 16.58
C SER A 42 -1.10 11.20 15.14
N ARG A 43 -2.00 11.93 14.46
CA ARG A 43 -2.53 11.54 13.15
C ARG A 43 -1.50 11.66 12.04
N ALA A 44 -0.80 12.79 11.96
CA ALA A 44 0.21 13.01 10.93
C ALA A 44 1.37 12.01 11.08
N ASP A 45 1.81 11.76 12.31
CA ASP A 45 2.86 10.80 12.62
C ASP A 45 2.44 9.37 12.29
N HIS A 46 1.21 8.97 12.62
CA HIS A 46 0.69 7.65 12.28
C HIS A 46 0.55 7.46 10.76
N ILE A 47 0.00 8.45 10.03
CA ILE A 47 -0.09 8.39 8.57
C ILE A 47 1.30 8.26 7.94
N ASN A 48 2.26 9.08 8.38
CA ASN A 48 3.64 9.03 7.89
C ASN A 48 4.31 7.67 8.16
N HIS A 49 4.11 7.14 9.37
CA HIS A 49 4.57 5.81 9.75
C HIS A 49 3.96 4.73 8.84
N CYS A 50 2.64 4.73 8.64
CA CYS A 50 1.94 3.79 7.76
C CYS A 50 2.46 3.86 6.32
N ILE A 51 2.60 5.07 5.76
CA ILE A 51 3.15 5.26 4.41
C ILE A 51 4.57 4.71 4.33
N ASN A 52 5.42 4.96 5.32
CA ASN A 52 6.78 4.43 5.31
C ASN A 52 6.81 2.90 5.49
N HIS A 53 5.94 2.33 6.31
CA HIS A 53 5.80 0.89 6.46
C HIS A 53 5.38 0.22 5.14
N LEU A 54 4.35 0.76 4.47
CA LEU A 54 3.91 0.27 3.15
C LEU A 54 5.02 0.41 2.10
N ARG A 55 5.73 1.55 2.07
CA ARG A 55 6.88 1.76 1.17
C ARG A 55 7.94 0.68 1.38
N GLN A 56 8.27 0.37 2.63
CA GLN A 56 9.22 -0.70 2.96
C GLN A 56 8.70 -2.05 2.49
N SER A 57 7.45 -2.40 2.81
CA SER A 57 6.84 -3.66 2.38
C SER A 57 6.86 -3.83 0.85
N ILE A 58 6.51 -2.78 0.09
CA ILE A 58 6.54 -2.79 -1.37
C ILE A 58 7.96 -3.05 -1.90
N GLN A 59 8.99 -2.36 -1.38
CA GLN A 59 10.37 -2.58 -1.84
C GLN A 59 10.93 -3.94 -1.41
N CYS A 60 10.59 -4.43 -0.21
CA CYS A 60 11.07 -5.72 0.28
C CYS A 60 10.46 -6.89 -0.49
N HIS A 61 9.18 -6.81 -0.83
CA HIS A 61 8.50 -7.88 -1.57
C HIS A 61 8.67 -7.74 -3.09
N SER A 62 8.81 -6.51 -3.60
CA SER A 62 9.07 -6.14 -4.99
C SER A 62 8.37 -7.01 -6.03
N ASP A 63 7.16 -6.60 -6.43
CA ASP A 63 6.50 -7.27 -7.56
C ASP A 63 7.22 -6.96 -8.89
N LEU A 64 7.81 -8.00 -9.48
CA LEU A 64 8.56 -7.95 -10.73
C LEU A 64 7.68 -8.21 -11.97
N THR A 65 6.36 -8.31 -11.80
CA THR A 65 5.41 -8.50 -12.90
C THR A 65 5.62 -7.41 -13.97
N PRO A 66 5.95 -7.77 -15.22
CA PRO A 66 6.11 -6.81 -16.30
C PRO A 66 4.74 -6.27 -16.72
N MET A 67 4.55 -4.98 -16.57
CA MET A 67 3.32 -4.32 -17.00
C MET A 67 3.50 -3.62 -18.33
N ALA A 68 2.66 -4.00 -19.29
CA ALA A 68 2.63 -3.37 -20.59
C ALA A 68 1.97 -1.99 -20.50
N TRP A 69 2.51 -1.05 -21.26
CA TRP A 69 1.87 0.23 -21.48
C TRP A 69 1.31 0.29 -22.88
N VAL A 70 0.12 0.85 -23.00
CA VAL A 70 -0.60 0.96 -24.26
C VAL A 70 -0.85 2.42 -24.59
N GLN A 71 -0.76 2.74 -25.87
CA GLN A 71 -1.13 4.06 -26.35
C GLN A 71 -2.66 4.16 -26.38
N SER A 72 -3.21 5.11 -25.62
CA SER A 72 -4.62 5.48 -25.63
C SER A 72 -4.74 6.93 -26.10
N GLY A 73 -4.98 7.09 -27.40
CA GLY A 73 -4.97 8.40 -28.06
C GLY A 73 -3.58 9.05 -28.04
N ARG A 74 -3.45 10.21 -27.39
CA ARG A 74 -2.17 10.93 -27.21
C ARG A 74 -1.47 10.60 -25.89
N LYS A 75 -2.01 9.67 -25.10
CA LYS A 75 -1.46 9.30 -23.78
C LYS A 75 -0.91 7.87 -23.84
N ILE A 76 0.15 7.62 -23.10
CA ILE A 76 0.60 6.26 -22.77
C ILE A 76 0.02 5.94 -21.41
N ILE A 77 -0.82 4.90 -21.34
CA ILE A 77 -1.44 4.46 -20.10
C ILE A 77 -0.97 3.05 -19.78
N LEU A 78 -0.90 2.76 -18.49
CA LEU A 78 -0.65 1.41 -18.04
C LEU A 78 -1.82 0.50 -18.42
N LYS A 79 -1.53 -0.69 -18.93
CA LYS A 79 -2.57 -1.71 -19.15
C LYS A 79 -2.97 -2.30 -17.79
N ALA A 80 -4.12 -1.84 -17.29
CA ALA A 80 -4.71 -2.41 -16.08
C ALA A 80 -5.09 -3.88 -16.30
N GLY A 81 -5.03 -4.68 -15.23
CA GLY A 81 -5.36 -6.11 -15.27
C GLY A 81 -4.23 -7.01 -15.79
N THR A 82 -2.98 -6.64 -15.54
CA THR A 82 -1.86 -7.57 -15.73
C THR A 82 -1.99 -8.69 -14.69
N GLU A 83 -1.71 -9.93 -15.08
CA GLU A 83 -1.74 -11.05 -14.14
C GLU A 83 -0.47 -11.06 -13.28
N HIS A 84 -0.65 -11.21 -11.98
CA HIS A 84 0.43 -11.22 -10.99
C HIS A 84 0.62 -12.62 -10.44
N THR A 85 1.86 -12.96 -10.08
CA THR A 85 2.12 -14.19 -9.32
C THR A 85 2.12 -13.89 -7.84
N CYS A 86 1.06 -14.33 -7.15
CA CYS A 86 0.86 -14.09 -5.73
C CYS A 86 1.18 -15.33 -4.89
N ARG A 87 1.42 -15.10 -3.60
CA ARG A 87 1.26 -16.19 -2.62
C ARG A 87 -0.22 -16.51 -2.48
N ASP A 88 -0.52 -17.76 -2.13
CA ASP A 88 -1.87 -18.20 -1.82
C ASP A 88 -2.37 -17.49 -0.55
N PHE A 89 -3.14 -16.43 -0.75
CA PHE A 89 -3.61 -15.57 0.34
C PHE A 89 -4.58 -16.30 1.27
N ALA A 90 -5.38 -17.25 0.74
CA ALA A 90 -6.27 -18.06 1.55
C ALA A 90 -5.46 -18.90 2.55
N LYS A 91 -4.37 -19.53 2.12
CA LYS A 91 -3.49 -20.29 3.03
C LYS A 91 -2.81 -19.41 4.07
N VAL A 92 -2.38 -18.20 3.70
CA VAL A 92 -1.78 -17.25 4.65
C VAL A 92 -2.83 -16.84 5.69
N HIS A 93 -4.03 -16.49 5.25
CA HIS A 93 -5.13 -16.12 6.12
C HIS A 93 -5.54 -17.27 7.06
N ASP A 94 -5.74 -18.47 6.53
CA ASP A 94 -6.10 -19.66 7.31
C ASP A 94 -5.03 -20.04 8.34
N TRP A 95 -3.75 -19.84 8.00
CA TRP A 95 -2.66 -20.08 8.93
C TRP A 95 -2.68 -19.07 10.09
N ALA A 96 -2.92 -17.80 9.79
CA ALA A 96 -2.98 -16.70 10.77
C ALA A 96 -4.22 -16.82 11.67
N SER A 97 -5.41 -17.02 11.10
CA SER A 97 -6.67 -17.10 11.84
C SER A 97 -6.70 -18.26 12.84
N ARG A 98 -6.09 -19.42 12.50
CA ARG A 98 -5.96 -20.57 13.43
C ARG A 98 -5.01 -20.33 14.61
N ARG A 99 -4.18 -19.30 14.54
CA ARG A 99 -3.18 -18.93 15.55
C ARG A 99 -3.48 -17.59 16.20
N ALA A 100 -4.67 -17.03 15.97
CA ALA A 100 -5.11 -15.83 16.63
C ALA A 100 -5.09 -16.06 18.15
N THR A 101 -4.22 -15.33 18.85
CA THR A 101 -4.17 -15.34 20.30
C THR A 101 -5.49 -14.79 20.83
N LYS A 102 -6.15 -15.52 21.73
CA LYS A 102 -7.32 -15.02 22.45
C LYS A 102 -6.83 -14.08 23.54
N PHE A 103 -6.96 -12.78 23.32
CA PHE A 103 -6.46 -11.74 24.21
C PHE A 103 -7.35 -11.51 25.45
N ASP A 104 -8.40 -12.30 25.62
CA ASP A 104 -9.43 -12.12 26.66
C ASP A 104 -8.88 -12.08 28.10
N ASN A 105 -7.66 -12.60 28.34
CA ASN A 105 -7.05 -12.70 29.68
C ASN A 105 -5.59 -12.16 29.77
N ILE A 106 -5.11 -11.39 28.79
CA ILE A 106 -3.74 -10.82 28.82
C ILE A 106 -3.82 -9.30 28.96
N GLU A 107 -3.08 -8.72 29.90
CA GLU A 107 -2.91 -7.26 29.96
C GLU A 107 -2.27 -6.78 28.65
N SER A 108 -3.07 -6.16 27.80
CA SER A 108 -2.62 -5.67 26.50
C SER A 108 -2.34 -4.18 26.53
N ILE A 109 -1.29 -3.75 25.84
CA ILE A 109 -1.10 -2.34 25.50
C ILE A 109 -1.81 -2.09 24.17
N SER A 110 -2.85 -1.25 24.19
CA SER A 110 -3.56 -0.82 22.99
C SER A 110 -2.87 0.40 22.39
N ASN A 111 -2.40 0.30 21.15
CA ASN A 111 -1.88 1.45 20.38
C ASN A 111 -2.67 1.58 19.06
N GLY A 112 -3.70 2.43 19.09
CA GLY A 112 -4.63 2.58 17.96
C GLY A 112 -5.45 1.30 17.75
N SER A 113 -5.42 0.74 16.54
CA SER A 113 -6.10 -0.52 16.18
C SER A 113 -5.28 -1.78 16.47
N LEU A 114 -4.04 -1.62 16.96
CA LEU A 114 -3.14 -2.73 17.26
C LEU A 114 -3.18 -3.04 18.76
N VAL A 115 -3.55 -4.28 19.08
CA VAL A 115 -3.47 -4.86 20.43
C VAL A 115 -2.17 -5.64 20.50
N VAL A 116 -1.18 -5.10 21.21
CA VAL A 116 0.09 -5.81 21.46
C VAL A 116 -0.02 -6.45 22.83
N VAL A 117 0.12 -7.78 22.85
CA VAL A 117 0.25 -8.55 24.09
C VAL A 117 1.70 -8.95 24.27
N ASP A 118 2.17 -8.91 25.52
CA ASP A 118 3.39 -9.60 25.93
C ASP A 118 3.15 -11.12 25.96
#